data_AF-A0AAV5FI50-F1
#
_entry.id   AF-A0AAV5FI50-F1
#
_cell.length_a   1.000
_cell.length_b   1.000
_cell.length_c   1.000
_cell.angle_alpha   90.00
_cell.angle_beta   90.00
_cell.angle_gamma   90.00
#
_symmetry.space_group_name_H-M   'P 1'
#
loop_
_entity.id
_entity.type
_entity.pdbx_description
1 polymer ?
#
loop_
_entity_poly.entity_id
_entity_poly.type
_entity_poly.pdbx_seq_one_letter_code
_entity_poly.pdbx_strand_id
1 'polypeptide(L)'
;MKTGVREALHIENEALAEKYLGLPMCIGRSSKEAFEYMPTRIRDLVGGWSGREASGGGREVLIKSVAQAVLTYPMSCFLIPKDTCKKMKSIIANYWWGGATNSRQIHWQSWEQVTRPKMQGDMGFRNMHLFNLAMLGKQGWRIMTKPDSLCARVLRGRYFHGLDFLSATRKRHERQTWRAILARLEVLKKGLTRRIGNGATTRISEQKWIPYHFKGRPLTPPDGLRVELVVDLMTASGGWNEQLIREIFIGMDAEVIFENTNDGG
;
A
#
# COMPACT_ATOMS: atom_id res chain seq x y z
N MET A 1 0.18 18.20 -27.93
CA MET A 1 0.69 16.85 -27.56
C MET A 1 -0.36 15.76 -27.77
N LYS A 2 -1.56 15.83 -27.18
CA LYS A 2 -2.60 14.79 -27.33
C LYS A 2 -3.04 14.57 -28.80
N THR A 3 -3.25 15.65 -29.53
CA THR A 3 -3.59 15.63 -30.98
C THR A 3 -2.45 15.09 -31.83
N GLY A 4 -1.22 15.59 -31.65
CA GLY A 4 -0.06 15.09 -32.41
C GLY A 4 0.27 13.61 -32.20
N VAL A 5 0.02 13.05 -31.00
CA VAL A 5 0.16 11.60 -30.76
C VAL A 5 -0.98 10.81 -31.43
N ARG A 6 -2.18 11.37 -31.46
CA ARG A 6 -3.35 10.75 -32.11
C ARG A 6 -3.14 10.61 -33.61
N GLU A 7 -2.60 11.66 -34.24
CA GLU A 7 -2.25 11.67 -35.67
C GLU A 7 -1.11 10.71 -35.97
N ALA A 8 -0.04 10.71 -35.18
CA ALA A 8 1.10 9.82 -35.38
C ALA A 8 0.78 8.33 -35.20
N LEU A 9 -0.24 8.00 -34.40
CA LEU A 9 -0.66 6.62 -34.12
C LEU A 9 -1.93 6.20 -34.87
N HIS A 10 -2.45 7.04 -35.77
CA HIS A 10 -3.69 6.79 -36.53
C HIS A 10 -4.88 6.37 -35.64
N ILE A 11 -5.05 7.01 -34.47
CA ILE A 11 -6.16 6.68 -33.55
C ILE A 11 -7.41 7.48 -33.95
N GLU A 12 -8.30 6.85 -34.70
CA GLU A 12 -9.49 7.50 -35.26
C GLU A 12 -10.62 7.71 -34.23
N ASN A 13 -10.79 6.82 -33.26
CA ASN A 13 -11.84 6.90 -32.23
C ASN A 13 -11.29 6.86 -30.79
N GLU A 14 -11.66 7.83 -29.96
CA GLU A 14 -11.44 7.76 -28.51
C GLU A 14 -12.63 7.05 -27.85
N ALA A 15 -12.44 5.78 -27.47
CA ALA A 15 -13.41 5.04 -26.66
C ALA A 15 -13.40 5.56 -25.21
N LEU A 16 -14.02 6.72 -24.97
CA LEU A 16 -13.99 7.42 -23.68
C LEU A 16 -14.78 6.70 -22.56
N ALA A 17 -15.57 5.67 -22.88
CA ALA A 17 -16.49 5.00 -21.96
C ALA A 17 -16.25 3.49 -21.78
N GLU A 18 -15.20 2.92 -22.38
CA GLU A 18 -14.98 1.47 -22.34
C GLU A 18 -14.18 1.02 -21.10
N LYS A 19 -14.39 -0.25 -20.73
CA LYS A 19 -13.58 -0.93 -19.71
C LYS A 19 -12.33 -1.50 -20.37
N TYR A 20 -11.16 -1.20 -19.83
CA TYR A 20 -9.91 -1.85 -20.22
C TYR A 20 -9.49 -2.82 -19.14
N LEU A 21 -9.24 -4.08 -19.51
CA LEU A 21 -8.95 -5.18 -18.57
C LEU A 21 -9.97 -5.29 -17.43
N GLY A 22 -11.24 -4.98 -17.74
CA GLY A 22 -12.34 -5.00 -16.76
C GLY A 22 -12.39 -3.80 -15.81
N LEU A 23 -11.54 -2.78 -16.00
CA LEU A 23 -11.50 -1.56 -15.21
C LEU A 23 -12.02 -0.35 -16.01
N PRO A 24 -12.71 0.62 -15.36
CA PRO A 24 -13.14 1.83 -16.04
C PRO A 24 -11.92 2.67 -16.48
N MET A 25 -11.82 3.00 -17.77
CA MET A 25 -10.70 3.80 -18.32
C MET A 25 -10.78 5.28 -17.92
N CYS A 26 -11.99 5.85 -17.91
CA CYS A 26 -12.26 7.22 -17.50
C CYS A 26 -13.13 7.21 -16.25
N ILE A 27 -12.51 7.42 -15.09
CA ILE A 27 -13.27 7.74 -13.88
C ILE A 27 -13.45 9.25 -13.84
N GLY A 28 -14.67 9.72 -14.10
CA GLY A 28 -15.05 11.12 -13.96
C GLY A 28 -15.02 11.60 -12.51
N ARG A 29 -15.64 12.75 -12.23
CA ARG A 29 -15.73 13.27 -10.84
C ARG A 29 -16.61 12.37 -9.93
N SER A 30 -17.58 11.64 -10.50
CA SER A 30 -18.38 10.65 -9.78
C SER A 30 -17.65 9.31 -9.71
N SER A 31 -17.06 9.00 -8.57
CA SER A 31 -16.37 7.72 -8.33
C SER A 31 -17.33 6.58 -7.96
N LYS A 32 -18.55 6.88 -7.52
CA LYS A 32 -19.46 5.88 -6.94
C LYS A 32 -19.99 4.93 -8.01
N GLU A 33 -20.59 5.49 -9.08
CA GLU A 33 -21.13 4.73 -10.21
C GLU A 33 -20.06 3.90 -10.92
N ALA A 34 -18.87 4.48 -11.09
CA ALA A 34 -17.73 3.80 -11.73
C ALA A 34 -17.32 2.50 -11.05
N PHE A 35 -17.66 2.30 -9.77
CA PHE A 35 -17.30 1.13 -8.98
C PHE A 35 -18.48 0.26 -8.54
N GLU A 36 -19.72 0.58 -8.93
CA GLU A 36 -20.89 -0.26 -8.62
C GLU A 36 -20.81 -1.67 -9.24
N TYR A 37 -20.04 -1.83 -10.31
CA TYR A 37 -19.80 -3.15 -10.91
C TYR A 37 -19.10 -4.12 -9.94
N MET A 38 -18.33 -3.63 -8.96
CA MET A 38 -17.60 -4.50 -8.03
C MET A 38 -18.53 -5.22 -7.05
N PRO A 39 -19.43 -4.53 -6.30
CA PRO A 39 -20.49 -5.19 -5.55
C PRO A 39 -21.34 -6.13 -6.39
N THR A 40 -21.72 -5.73 -7.61
CA THR A 40 -22.51 -6.59 -8.52
C THR A 40 -21.76 -7.88 -8.85
N ARG A 41 -20.47 -7.79 -9.20
CA ARG A 41 -19.66 -8.97 -9.50
C ARG A 41 -19.56 -9.95 -8.31
N ILE A 42 -19.44 -9.44 -7.08
CA ILE A 42 -19.45 -10.30 -5.89
C ILE A 42 -20.83 -10.93 -5.70
N ARG A 43 -21.90 -10.17 -5.91
CA ARG A 43 -23.28 -10.67 -5.82
C ARG A 43 -23.52 -11.81 -6.79
N ASP A 44 -23.05 -11.69 -8.03
CA ASP A 44 -23.22 -12.72 -9.06
C ASP A 44 -22.45 -13.99 -8.71
N LEU A 45 -21.22 -13.85 -8.21
CA LEU A 45 -20.42 -14.98 -7.71
C LEU A 45 -21.15 -15.71 -6.57
N VAL A 46 -21.62 -14.95 -5.57
CA VAL A 46 -22.36 -15.49 -4.43
C VAL A 46 -23.67 -16.13 -4.86
N GLY A 47 -24.41 -15.50 -5.80
CA GLY A 47 -25.65 -16.05 -6.35
C GLY A 47 -25.41 -17.41 -7.01
N GLY A 48 -24.34 -17.55 -7.78
CA GLY A 48 -23.93 -18.83 -8.37
C GLY A 48 -23.57 -19.92 -7.35
N TRP A 49 -23.19 -19.55 -6.12
CA TRP A 49 -22.90 -20.51 -5.05
C TRP A 49 -24.11 -20.83 -4.19
N SER A 50 -25.06 -19.90 -4.06
CA SER A 50 -26.19 -20.03 -3.13
C SER A 50 -27.16 -21.18 -3.41
N GLY A 51 -27.11 -21.78 -4.61
CA GLY A 51 -27.85 -23.01 -4.95
C GLY A 51 -27.09 -24.31 -4.71
N ARG A 52 -25.86 -24.25 -4.18
CA ARG A 52 -25.03 -25.43 -3.87
C ARG A 52 -24.83 -25.49 -2.36
N GLU A 53 -25.20 -26.61 -1.74
CA GLU A 53 -24.95 -26.80 -0.32
C GLU A 53 -23.44 -26.82 -0.06
N ALA A 54 -22.95 -25.76 0.59
CA ALA A 54 -21.56 -25.62 0.97
C ALA A 54 -21.44 -25.65 2.49
N SER A 55 -20.56 -26.53 2.98
CA SER A 55 -20.15 -26.54 4.39
C SER A 55 -19.58 -25.17 4.80
N GLY A 56 -19.51 -24.90 6.11
CA GLY A 56 -18.90 -23.66 6.62
C GLY A 56 -17.47 -23.46 6.09
N GLY A 57 -16.66 -24.51 6.09
CA GLY A 57 -15.30 -24.49 5.50
C GLY A 57 -15.31 -24.21 3.99
N GLY A 58 -16.25 -24.79 3.24
CA GLY A 58 -16.40 -24.52 1.81
C GLY A 58 -16.73 -23.05 1.52
N ARG A 59 -17.64 -22.45 2.31
CA ARG A 59 -17.98 -21.02 2.21
C ARG A 59 -16.78 -20.14 2.52
N GLU A 60 -15.98 -20.48 3.53
CA GLU A 60 -14.77 -19.72 3.89
C GLU A 60 -13.79 -19.69 2.71
N VAL A 61 -13.56 -20.85 2.08
CA VAL A 61 -12.66 -20.99 0.93
C VAL A 61 -13.17 -20.18 -0.26
N LEU A 62 -14.45 -20.29 -0.62
CA LEU A 62 -15.04 -19.54 -1.75
C LEU A 62 -14.92 -18.02 -1.56
N ILE A 63 -15.19 -17.54 -0.35
CA ILE A 63 -15.07 -16.11 -0.03
C ILE A 63 -13.63 -15.64 -0.21
N LYS A 64 -12.64 -16.35 0.34
CA LYS A 64 -11.25 -15.92 0.32
C LYS A 64 -10.60 -16.06 -1.05
N SER A 65 -10.78 -17.21 -1.68
CA SER A 65 -10.10 -17.57 -2.92
C SER A 65 -10.74 -16.95 -4.16
N VAL A 66 -12.04 -16.64 -4.12
CA VAL A 66 -12.76 -16.09 -5.28
C VAL A 66 -13.27 -14.68 -5.02
N ALA A 67 -14.18 -14.49 -4.06
CA ALA A 67 -14.85 -13.19 -3.86
C ALA A 67 -13.87 -12.08 -3.41
N GLN A 68 -12.90 -12.39 -2.56
CA GLN A 68 -11.88 -11.43 -2.13
C GLN A 68 -10.73 -11.31 -3.14
N ALA A 69 -10.38 -12.40 -3.81
CA ALA A 69 -9.29 -12.41 -4.77
C ALA A 69 -9.61 -11.57 -6.02
N VAL A 70 -10.85 -11.64 -6.54
CA VAL A 70 -11.28 -10.89 -7.73
C VAL A 70 -11.16 -9.38 -7.57
N LEU A 71 -11.18 -8.88 -6.33
CA LEU A 71 -11.06 -7.45 -6.02
C LEU A 71 -9.60 -6.97 -5.99
N THR A 72 -8.64 -7.87 -5.96
CA THR A 72 -7.22 -7.54 -5.80
C THR A 72 -6.72 -6.61 -6.91
N TYR A 73 -7.11 -6.88 -8.16
CA TYR A 73 -6.71 -6.07 -9.30
C TYR A 73 -7.28 -4.63 -9.25
N PRO A 74 -8.61 -4.42 -9.19
CA PRO A 74 -9.17 -3.07 -9.11
C PRO A 74 -8.71 -2.31 -7.87
N MET A 75 -8.61 -2.98 -6.71
CA MET A 75 -8.15 -2.36 -5.47
C MET A 75 -6.66 -2.01 -5.47
N SER A 76 -5.88 -2.54 -6.41
CA SER A 76 -4.48 -2.16 -6.58
C SER A 76 -4.31 -0.89 -7.42
N CYS A 77 -5.31 -0.54 -8.22
CA CYS A 77 -5.26 0.58 -9.16
C CYS A 77 -6.05 1.82 -8.68
N PHE A 78 -7.05 1.63 -7.81
CA PHE A 78 -7.96 2.70 -7.40
C PHE A 78 -8.23 2.70 -5.90
N LEU A 79 -8.46 3.89 -5.35
CA LEU A 79 -9.04 4.04 -4.02
C LEU A 79 -10.55 3.89 -4.11
N ILE A 80 -11.07 2.81 -3.53
CA ILE A 80 -12.48 2.48 -3.60
C ILE A 80 -13.25 3.25 -2.51
N PRO A 81 -14.39 3.88 -2.84
CA PRO A 81 -15.23 4.55 -1.85
C PRO A 81 -15.60 3.62 -0.70
N LYS A 82 -15.64 4.17 0.52
CA LYS A 82 -16.01 3.41 1.73
C LYS A 82 -17.40 2.78 1.60
N ASP A 83 -18.34 3.46 0.93
CA ASP A 83 -19.69 2.95 0.72
C ASP A 83 -19.72 1.71 -0.18
N THR A 84 -18.95 1.72 -1.27
CA THR A 84 -18.79 0.54 -2.13
C THR A 84 -18.15 -0.61 -1.35
N CYS A 85 -17.15 -0.33 -0.50
CA CYS A 85 -16.56 -1.32 0.40
C CYS A 85 -17.58 -1.91 1.38
N LYS A 86 -18.47 -1.08 1.94
CA LYS A 86 -19.57 -1.52 2.82
C LYS A 86 -20.57 -2.40 2.08
N LYS A 87 -20.94 -2.06 0.83
CA LYS A 87 -21.80 -2.89 -0.03
C LYS A 87 -21.19 -4.28 -0.27
N MET A 88 -19.92 -4.34 -0.65
CA MET A 88 -19.19 -5.60 -0.83
C MET A 88 -19.12 -6.43 0.46
N LYS A 89 -18.78 -5.78 1.59
CA LYS A 89 -18.82 -6.40 2.93
C LYS A 89 -20.19 -7.02 3.22
N SER A 90 -21.27 -6.27 2.99
CA SER A 90 -22.64 -6.73 3.28
C SER A 90 -22.99 -8.01 2.51
N ILE A 91 -22.68 -8.07 1.22
CA ILE A 91 -22.94 -9.25 0.38
C ILE A 91 -22.17 -10.47 0.90
N ILE A 92 -20.88 -10.30 1.21
CA ILE A 92 -20.04 -11.40 1.72
C ILE A 92 -20.52 -11.85 3.10
N ALA A 93 -20.89 -10.92 3.97
CA ALA A 93 -21.39 -11.23 5.31
C ALA A 93 -22.70 -12.02 5.26
N ASN A 94 -23.64 -11.62 4.40
CA ASN A 94 -24.89 -12.34 4.22
C ASN A 94 -24.66 -13.77 3.71
N TYR A 95 -23.74 -13.95 2.76
CA TYR A 95 -23.39 -15.28 2.28
C TYR A 95 -22.72 -16.14 3.36
N TRP A 96 -21.80 -15.57 4.13
CA TRP A 96 -21.13 -16.28 5.20
C TRP A 96 -22.13 -16.83 6.22
N TRP A 97 -23.03 -15.98 6.72
CA TRP A 97 -23.98 -16.34 7.77
C TRP A 97 -25.18 -17.14 7.26
N GLY A 98 -25.64 -16.90 6.03
CA GLY A 98 -26.90 -17.47 5.56
C GLY A 98 -26.86 -18.28 4.28
N GLY A 99 -25.69 -18.48 3.66
CA GLY A 99 -25.55 -19.32 2.47
C GLY A 99 -26.18 -18.76 1.20
N ALA A 100 -26.95 -17.67 1.28
CA ALA A 100 -27.58 -17.01 0.15
C ALA A 100 -27.45 -15.48 0.21
N THR A 101 -27.60 -14.82 -0.93
CA THR A 101 -27.52 -13.35 -1.05
C THR A 101 -28.66 -12.63 -0.33
N ASN A 102 -29.84 -13.24 -0.24
CA ASN A 102 -31.07 -12.64 0.31
C ASN A 102 -31.56 -13.28 1.61
N SER A 103 -30.80 -14.19 2.22
CA SER A 103 -31.17 -14.78 3.50
C SER A 103 -30.89 -13.78 4.63
N ARG A 104 -31.93 -13.27 5.28
CA ARG A 104 -31.81 -12.44 6.49
C ARG A 104 -31.49 -13.34 7.68
N GLN A 105 -30.20 -13.59 7.91
CA GLN A 105 -29.72 -14.44 8.99
C GLN A 105 -29.05 -13.63 10.09
N ILE A 106 -29.07 -14.18 11.31
CA ILE A 106 -28.43 -13.56 12.48
C ILE A 106 -26.91 -13.56 12.26
N HIS A 107 -26.29 -12.39 12.38
CA HIS A 107 -24.83 -12.27 12.39
C HIS A 107 -24.36 -12.52 13.81
N TRP A 108 -23.91 -13.74 14.11
CA TRP A 108 -23.50 -14.14 15.46
C TRP A 108 -22.26 -13.40 15.97
N GLN A 109 -21.47 -12.84 15.06
CA GLN A 109 -20.26 -12.10 15.38
C GLN A 109 -20.14 -10.84 14.52
N SER A 110 -19.60 -9.77 15.09
CA SER A 110 -19.32 -8.55 14.33
C SER A 110 -18.31 -8.83 13.22
N TRP A 111 -18.52 -8.23 12.05
CA TRP A 111 -17.63 -8.44 10.91
C TRP A 111 -16.19 -8.01 11.20
N GLU A 112 -16.02 -6.99 12.04
CA GLU A 112 -14.73 -6.48 12.47
C GLU A 112 -13.90 -7.55 13.17
N GLN A 113 -14.53 -8.39 14.01
CA GLN A 113 -13.86 -9.53 14.64
C GLN A 113 -13.56 -10.63 13.60
N VAL A 114 -14.54 -11.00 12.76
CA VAL A 114 -14.34 -12.02 11.71
C VAL A 114 -13.19 -11.66 10.74
N THR A 115 -12.89 -10.37 10.57
CA THR A 115 -11.77 -9.91 9.74
C THR A 115 -10.39 -9.91 10.39
N ARG A 116 -10.28 -10.19 11.70
CA ARG A 116 -8.98 -10.26 12.38
C ARG A 116 -8.19 -11.49 11.93
N PRO A 117 -6.86 -11.45 12.00
CA PRO A 117 -6.00 -12.57 11.59
C PRO A 117 -6.33 -13.87 12.32
N LYS A 118 -6.15 -15.02 11.66
CA LYS A 118 -6.33 -16.34 12.29
C LYS A 118 -5.49 -16.56 13.54
N MET A 119 -4.30 -15.95 13.60
CA MET A 119 -3.42 -15.99 14.78
C MET A 119 -4.07 -15.36 16.02
N GLN A 120 -5.08 -14.50 15.85
CA GLN A 120 -5.86 -13.89 16.94
C GLN A 120 -7.14 -14.66 17.26
N GLY A 121 -7.33 -15.87 16.69
CA GLY A 121 -8.49 -16.72 16.94
C GLY A 121 -9.71 -16.44 16.05
N ASP A 122 -9.59 -15.54 15.08
CA ASP A 122 -10.69 -15.15 14.19
C ASP A 122 -10.57 -15.78 12.77
N MET A 123 -11.50 -15.49 11.88
CA MET A 123 -11.59 -16.16 10.57
C MET A 123 -10.58 -15.64 9.54
N GLY A 124 -9.98 -14.46 9.70
CA GLY A 124 -9.02 -13.90 8.74
C GLY A 124 -9.66 -13.48 7.41
N PHE A 125 -10.92 -13.05 7.39
CA PHE A 125 -11.48 -12.37 6.23
C PHE A 125 -10.85 -10.99 6.05
N ARG A 126 -10.81 -10.49 4.82
CA ARG A 126 -10.26 -9.16 4.55
C ARG A 126 -11.29 -8.08 4.80
N ASN A 127 -10.95 -7.09 5.62
CA ASN A 127 -11.66 -5.82 5.62
C ASN A 127 -11.40 -5.10 4.29
N MET A 128 -12.45 -4.92 3.47
CA MET A 128 -12.33 -4.42 2.10
C MET A 128 -11.65 -3.06 2.00
N HIS A 129 -11.94 -2.16 2.94
CA HIS A 129 -11.32 -0.85 2.93
C HIS A 129 -9.84 -0.97 3.30
N LEU A 130 -9.51 -1.60 4.43
CA LEU A 130 -8.11 -1.78 4.84
C LEU A 130 -7.29 -2.54 3.80
N PHE A 131 -7.86 -3.55 3.16
CA PHE A 131 -7.22 -4.30 2.09
C PHE A 131 -6.93 -3.43 0.87
N ASN A 132 -7.88 -2.59 0.44
CA ASN A 132 -7.63 -1.63 -0.64
C ASN A 132 -6.50 -0.65 -0.31
N LEU A 133 -6.48 -0.14 0.93
CA LEU A 133 -5.43 0.74 1.40
C LEU A 133 -4.05 0.05 1.42
N ALA A 134 -4.00 -1.21 1.86
CA ALA A 134 -2.79 -2.01 1.86
C ALA A 134 -2.29 -2.28 0.42
N MET A 135 -3.20 -2.58 -0.51
CA MET A 135 -2.86 -2.80 -1.93
C MET A 135 -2.26 -1.55 -2.59
N LEU A 136 -2.80 -0.38 -2.29
CA LEU A 136 -2.26 0.89 -2.77
C LEU A 136 -0.90 1.21 -2.14
N GLY A 137 -0.74 0.94 -0.84
CA GLY A 137 0.56 1.03 -0.15
C GLY A 137 1.61 0.11 -0.77
N LYS A 138 1.22 -1.13 -1.12
CA LYS A 138 2.08 -2.08 -1.85
C LYS A 138 2.55 -1.54 -3.19
N GLN A 139 1.72 -0.78 -3.92
CA GLN A 139 2.17 -0.11 -5.15
C GLN A 139 3.19 0.99 -4.85
N GLY A 140 2.97 1.81 -3.83
CA GLY A 140 3.96 2.78 -3.37
C GLY A 140 5.31 2.14 -3.03
N TRP A 141 5.28 1.04 -2.27
CA TRP A 141 6.48 0.26 -1.96
C TRP A 141 7.19 -0.29 -3.20
N ARG A 142 6.45 -0.77 -4.20
CA ARG A 142 7.03 -1.23 -5.47
C ARG A 142 7.71 -0.12 -6.27
N ILE A 143 7.15 1.09 -6.26
CA ILE A 143 7.77 2.26 -6.91
C ILE A 143 9.13 2.56 -6.27
N MET A 144 9.25 2.42 -4.95
CA MET A 144 10.50 2.63 -4.21
C MET A 144 11.52 1.52 -4.44
N THR A 145 11.09 0.27 -4.36
CA THR A 145 11.99 -0.90 -4.37
C THR A 145 12.38 -1.36 -5.77
N LYS A 146 11.61 -1.00 -6.80
CA LYS A 146 11.87 -1.35 -8.20
C LYS A 146 11.78 -0.10 -9.10
N PRO A 147 12.69 0.87 -8.94
CA PRO A 147 12.66 2.14 -9.64
C PRO A 147 12.78 1.99 -11.17
N ASP A 148 13.44 0.92 -11.65
CA ASP A 148 13.66 0.68 -13.08
C ASP A 148 12.47 0.02 -13.79
N SER A 149 11.45 -0.41 -13.03
CA SER A 149 10.23 -0.94 -13.63
C SER A 149 9.56 0.12 -14.52
N LEU A 150 8.96 -0.31 -15.64
CA LEU A 150 8.27 0.60 -16.56
C LEU A 150 7.24 1.47 -15.83
N CYS A 151 6.47 0.87 -14.92
CA CYS A 151 5.49 1.59 -14.10
C CYS A 151 6.15 2.68 -13.24
N ALA A 152 7.24 2.36 -12.53
CA ALA A 152 7.95 3.34 -11.70
C ALA A 152 8.57 4.47 -12.56
N ARG A 153 9.18 4.15 -13.70
CA ARG A 153 9.74 5.13 -14.63
C ARG A 153 8.68 6.07 -15.20
N VAL A 154 7.54 5.54 -15.62
CA VAL A 154 6.40 6.33 -16.15
C VAL A 154 5.79 7.21 -15.06
N LEU A 155 5.61 6.69 -13.85
CA LEU A 155 5.06 7.48 -12.74
C LEU A 155 6.04 8.57 -12.26
N ARG A 156 7.34 8.25 -12.16
CA ARG A 156 8.40 9.21 -11.87
C ARG A 156 8.42 10.33 -12.90
N GLY A 157 8.45 9.96 -14.17
CA GLY A 157 8.40 10.86 -15.32
C GLY A 157 7.04 11.53 -15.56
N ARG A 158 6.08 11.44 -14.64
CA ARG A 158 4.81 12.17 -14.72
C ARG A 158 4.53 12.98 -13.48
N TYR A 159 4.86 12.44 -12.30
CA TYR A 159 4.41 12.98 -11.03
C TYR A 159 5.54 13.56 -10.18
N PHE A 160 6.74 12.98 -10.21
CA PHE A 160 7.86 13.36 -9.34
C PHE A 160 9.20 13.32 -10.09
N HIS A 161 9.34 14.19 -11.09
CA HIS A 161 10.57 14.31 -11.87
C HIS A 161 11.73 14.81 -11.02
N GLY A 162 12.87 14.11 -11.04
CA GLY A 162 14.07 14.51 -10.32
C GLY A 162 13.96 14.48 -8.78
N LEU A 163 12.80 14.09 -8.24
CA LEU A 163 12.55 14.01 -6.81
C LEU A 163 12.55 12.56 -6.34
N ASP A 164 12.76 12.36 -5.04
CA ASP A 164 12.49 11.09 -4.39
C ASP A 164 10.97 10.86 -4.26
N PHE A 165 10.55 9.60 -4.33
CA PHE A 165 9.15 9.23 -4.21
C PHE A 165 8.55 9.63 -2.85
N LEU A 166 9.33 9.59 -1.76
CA LEU A 166 8.85 9.99 -0.43
C LEU A 166 8.58 11.51 -0.36
N SER A 167 9.23 12.29 -1.21
CA SER A 167 9.06 13.74 -1.31
C SER A 167 7.95 14.14 -2.29
N ALA A 168 7.26 13.19 -2.91
CA ALA A 168 6.20 13.48 -3.86
C ALA A 168 4.99 14.14 -3.17
N THR A 169 4.56 15.28 -3.71
CA THR A 169 3.41 16.04 -3.22
C THR A 169 2.21 15.95 -4.15
N ARG A 170 1.02 16.19 -3.58
CA ARG A 170 -0.23 16.14 -4.32
C ARG A 170 -0.46 17.43 -5.11
N LYS A 171 -0.57 17.34 -6.43
CA LYS A 171 -0.96 18.42 -7.35
C LYS A 171 -2.48 18.45 -7.62
N ARG A 172 -3.00 19.62 -8.03
CA ARG A 172 -4.45 19.90 -8.18
C ARG A 172 -5.16 19.00 -9.21
N HIS A 173 -4.48 18.59 -10.28
CA HIS A 173 -5.07 17.85 -11.42
C HIS A 173 -4.60 16.40 -11.55
N GLU A 174 -4.25 15.77 -10.44
CA GLU A 174 -3.75 14.40 -10.46
C GLU A 174 -4.84 13.36 -10.67
N ARG A 175 -4.46 12.29 -11.39
CA ARG A 175 -5.33 11.13 -11.58
C ARG A 175 -5.63 10.46 -10.23
N GLN A 176 -6.83 9.90 -10.11
CA GLN A 176 -7.30 9.28 -8.87
C GLN A 176 -6.37 8.16 -8.38
N THR A 177 -5.82 7.34 -9.29
CA THR A 177 -4.82 6.32 -8.99
C THR A 177 -3.59 6.88 -8.27
N TRP A 178 -3.06 8.01 -8.74
CA TRP A 178 -1.88 8.62 -8.12
C TRP A 178 -2.22 9.22 -6.75
N ARG A 179 -3.36 9.88 -6.62
CA ARG A 179 -3.87 10.37 -5.33
C ARG A 179 -4.06 9.23 -4.33
N ALA A 180 -4.48 8.07 -4.79
CA ALA A 180 -4.67 6.86 -3.99
C ALA A 180 -3.32 6.32 -3.44
N ILE A 181 -2.29 6.29 -4.28
CA ILE A 181 -0.92 5.90 -3.90
C ILE A 181 -0.33 6.93 -2.90
N LEU A 182 -0.42 8.23 -3.22
CA LEU A 182 0.06 9.31 -2.34
C LEU A 182 -0.63 9.31 -0.98
N ALA A 183 -1.95 9.07 -0.92
CA ALA A 183 -2.67 9.00 0.35
C ALA A 183 -2.16 7.88 1.29
N ARG A 184 -1.46 6.88 0.75
CA ARG A 184 -0.83 5.80 1.52
C ARG A 184 0.64 6.01 1.76
N LEU A 185 1.28 6.95 1.06
CA LEU A 185 2.67 7.33 1.27
C LEU A 185 2.93 7.74 2.73
N GLU A 186 2.02 8.50 3.33
CA GLU A 186 2.14 8.92 4.74
C GLU A 186 2.10 7.74 5.73
N VAL A 187 1.31 6.70 5.41
CA VAL A 187 1.27 5.48 6.23
C VAL A 187 2.56 4.68 6.05
N LEU A 188 3.09 4.60 4.82
CA LEU A 188 4.39 3.99 4.56
C LEU A 188 5.49 4.72 5.34
N LYS A 189 5.61 6.05 5.22
CA LYS A 189 6.61 6.86 5.95
C LYS A 189 6.62 6.63 7.47
N LYS A 190 5.48 6.30 8.07
CA LYS A 190 5.41 5.97 9.50
C LYS A 190 6.13 4.67 9.84
N GLY A 191 5.95 3.63 9.03
CA GLY A 191 6.53 2.30 9.26
C GLY A 191 7.83 2.00 8.51
N LEU A 192 8.33 2.94 7.70
CA LEU A 192 9.58 2.77 6.98
C LEU A 192 10.78 3.08 7.88
N THR A 193 11.70 2.10 7.95
CA THR A 193 13.05 2.29 8.47
C THR A 193 14.03 1.88 7.39
N ARG A 194 15.05 2.70 7.20
CA ARG A 194 16.09 2.49 6.21
C ARG A 194 17.15 1.55 6.79
N ARG A 195 17.41 0.44 6.10
CA ARG A 195 18.55 -0.42 6.40
C ARG A 195 19.82 0.23 5.84
N ILE A 196 20.84 0.36 6.68
CA ILE A 196 22.13 0.90 6.27
C ILE A 196 22.93 -0.18 5.54
N GLY A 197 23.40 0.16 4.34
CA GLY A 197 24.44 -0.59 3.64
C GLY A 197 25.77 0.15 3.80
N ASN A 198 26.12 1.01 2.84
CA ASN A 198 27.33 1.83 2.87
C ASN A 198 27.14 3.24 3.46
N GLY A 199 25.94 3.59 3.95
CA GLY A 199 25.63 4.89 4.54
C GLY A 199 25.65 6.12 3.59
N ALA A 200 26.15 6.00 2.36
CA ALA A 200 26.55 7.13 1.51
C ALA A 200 25.41 8.01 1.00
N THR A 201 24.17 7.55 1.14
CA THR A 201 22.97 8.29 0.71
C THR A 201 22.00 8.55 1.85
N THR A 202 22.39 8.23 3.09
CA THR A 202 21.51 8.34 4.27
C THR A 202 21.91 9.55 5.10
N ARG A 203 21.02 10.53 5.21
CA ARG A 203 21.20 11.69 6.09
C ARG A 203 20.82 11.35 7.51
N ILE A 204 21.71 11.64 8.46
CA ILE A 204 21.59 11.23 9.87
C ILE A 204 20.34 11.81 10.54
N SER A 205 20.10 13.12 10.38
CA SER A 205 19.04 13.85 11.10
C SER A 205 17.68 13.80 10.39
N GLU A 206 17.67 13.60 9.07
CA GLU A 206 16.46 13.68 8.24
C GLU A 206 15.77 12.33 8.07
N GLN A 207 16.52 11.24 7.99
CA GLN A 207 15.99 9.93 7.62
C GLN A 207 15.86 9.01 8.83
N LYS A 208 14.93 8.05 8.75
CA LYS A 208 14.77 7.01 9.76
C LYS A 208 15.69 5.84 9.44
N TRP A 209 16.78 5.68 10.16
CA TRP A 209 17.78 4.65 9.89
C TRP A 209 18.21 3.85 11.12
N ILE A 210 17.71 4.20 12.32
CA ILE A 210 17.94 3.48 13.56
C ILE A 210 16.65 2.71 13.90
N PRO A 211 16.59 1.39 13.66
CA PRO A 211 15.44 0.57 14.05
C PRO A 211 15.17 0.65 15.55
N TYR A 212 13.89 0.53 15.92
CA TYR A 212 13.41 0.46 17.31
C TYR A 212 13.75 1.65 18.23
N HIS A 213 14.37 2.70 17.68
CA HIS A 213 14.78 3.89 18.41
C HIS A 213 13.80 5.05 18.23
N PHE A 214 12.94 5.35 19.22
CA PHE A 214 12.01 6.51 19.23
C PHE A 214 11.42 6.90 17.85
N LYS A 215 11.96 7.96 17.20
CA LYS A 215 11.52 8.50 15.91
C LYS A 215 12.19 7.84 14.68
N GLY A 216 13.01 6.82 14.90
CA GLY A 216 13.86 6.13 13.94
C GLY A 216 15.20 6.82 13.66
N ARG A 217 15.56 7.82 14.47
CA ARG A 217 16.70 8.73 14.25
C ARG A 217 17.26 9.23 15.59
N PRO A 218 18.47 9.80 15.62
CA PRO A 218 19.06 10.37 16.83
C PRO A 218 18.14 11.40 17.50
N LEU A 219 18.16 11.45 18.83
CA LEU A 219 17.39 12.38 19.65
C LEU A 219 17.94 13.80 19.55
N THR A 220 19.26 13.92 19.55
CA THR A 220 19.98 15.19 19.38
C THR A 220 20.68 15.21 18.03
N PRO A 221 20.64 16.33 17.29
CA PRO A 221 21.50 16.48 16.13
C PRO A 221 22.98 16.35 16.55
N PRO A 222 23.86 15.84 15.66
CA PRO A 222 25.30 15.83 15.89
C PRO A 222 25.81 17.21 16.30
N ASP A 223 26.48 17.32 17.45
CA ASP A 223 27.08 18.58 17.88
C ASP A 223 28.37 18.87 17.10
N GLY A 224 28.48 20.09 16.54
CA GLY A 224 29.77 20.71 16.17
C GLY A 224 30.59 20.11 15.01
N LEU A 225 30.26 18.94 14.47
CA LEU A 225 31.01 18.30 13.37
C LEU A 225 30.18 18.21 12.07
N ARG A 226 30.87 18.34 10.91
CA ARG A 226 30.31 18.20 9.54
C ARG A 226 29.96 16.74 9.22
N VAL A 227 29.18 16.07 10.07
CA VAL A 227 28.70 14.71 9.84
C VAL A 227 27.25 14.81 9.40
N GLU A 228 27.02 14.72 8.10
CA GLU A 228 25.67 14.81 7.52
C GLU A 228 25.14 13.44 7.15
N LEU A 229 26.03 12.54 6.72
CA LEU A 229 25.69 11.24 6.18
C LEU A 229 26.14 10.12 7.10
N VAL A 230 25.41 9.01 7.07
CA VAL A 230 25.74 7.82 7.87
C VAL A 230 27.10 7.23 7.47
N VAL A 231 27.55 7.42 6.23
CA VAL A 231 28.89 7.00 5.79
C VAL A 231 30.01 7.69 6.57
N ASP A 232 29.77 8.92 7.04
CA ASP A 232 30.76 9.70 7.80
C ASP A 232 31.00 9.07 9.20
N LEU A 233 30.06 8.24 9.66
CA LEU A 233 30.15 7.47 10.91
C LEU A 233 30.80 6.09 10.71
N MET A 234 31.15 5.72 9.48
CA MET A 234 31.70 4.41 9.13
C MET A 234 33.20 4.50 8.87
N THR A 235 33.92 3.44 9.19
CA THR A 235 35.33 3.25 8.85
C THR A 235 35.47 2.79 7.39
N ALA A 236 36.67 2.92 6.81
CA ALA A 236 36.97 2.41 5.47
C ALA A 236 36.75 0.89 5.32
N SER A 237 36.75 0.15 6.44
CA SER A 237 36.48 -1.29 6.47
C SER A 237 34.98 -1.65 6.38
N GLY A 238 34.09 -0.66 6.46
CA GLY A 238 32.64 -0.85 6.46
C GLY A 238 32.01 -1.07 7.84
N GLY A 239 32.81 -1.14 8.91
CA GLY A 239 32.33 -1.12 10.31
C GLY A 239 32.08 0.29 10.83
N TRP A 240 31.35 0.42 11.94
CA TRP A 240 31.12 1.70 12.62
C TRP A 240 32.41 2.28 13.23
N ASN A 241 32.56 3.60 13.18
CA ASN A 241 33.60 4.30 13.94
C ASN A 241 33.09 4.55 15.36
N GLU A 242 33.32 3.59 16.26
CA GLU A 242 32.78 3.61 17.62
C GLU A 242 33.21 4.84 18.42
N GLN A 243 34.47 5.26 18.25
CA GLN A 243 34.99 6.43 18.94
C GLN A 243 34.23 7.70 18.52
N LEU A 244 34.09 7.90 17.20
CA LEU A 244 33.38 9.06 16.67
C LEU A 244 31.89 9.06 17.07
N ILE A 245 31.24 7.90 17.08
CA ILE A 245 29.82 7.79 17.46
C ILE A 245 29.62 8.14 18.94
N ARG A 246 30.50 7.69 19.84
CA ARG A 246 30.44 8.02 21.27
C ARG A 246 30.73 9.49 21.56
N GLU A 247 31.54 10.15 20.73
CA GLU A 247 31.84 11.58 20.84
C GLU A 247 30.68 12.47 20.34
N ILE A 248 29.98 12.03 19.29
CA ILE A 248 28.94 12.83 18.61
C ILE A 248 27.55 12.62 19.21
N PHE A 249 27.21 11.39 19.60
CA PHE A 249 25.87 11.05 20.05
C PHE A 249 25.83 10.82 21.55
N ILE A 250 24.66 11.09 22.15
CA ILE A 250 24.39 10.70 23.52
C ILE A 250 24.49 9.18 23.67
N GLY A 251 24.86 8.70 24.87
CA GLY A 251 25.08 7.27 25.12
C GLY A 251 23.93 6.37 24.68
N MET A 252 22.68 6.82 24.88
CA MET A 252 21.49 6.06 24.47
C MET A 252 21.38 5.88 22.94
N ASP A 253 21.67 6.92 22.16
CA ASP A 253 21.65 6.85 20.70
C ASP A 253 22.80 5.97 20.19
N ALA A 254 23.99 6.12 20.79
CA ALA A 254 25.19 5.37 20.43
C ALA A 254 25.03 3.86 20.66
N GLU A 255 24.50 3.45 21.81
CA GLU A 255 24.26 2.04 22.13
C GLU A 255 23.34 1.37 21.12
N VAL A 256 22.23 2.03 20.76
CA VAL A 256 21.29 1.48 19.80
C VAL A 256 21.87 1.42 18.38
N ILE A 257 22.75 2.35 18.00
CA ILE A 257 23.48 2.28 16.72
C ILE A 257 24.37 1.03 16.68
N PHE A 258 25.04 0.68 17.78
CA PHE A 258 25.89 -0.51 17.86
C PHE A 258 25.09 -1.81 17.92
N GLU A 259 23.97 -1.86 18.64
CA GLU A 259 23.11 -3.04 18.75
C GLU A 259 22.52 -3.47 17.40
N ASN A 260 22.08 -2.49 16.60
CA ASN A 260 21.47 -2.74 15.29
C ASN A 260 22.41 -3.40 14.26
N THR A 261 23.72 -3.47 14.54
CA THR A 261 24.70 -4.20 13.72
C THR A 261 24.79 -5.69 14.05
N ASN A 262 24.41 -6.09 15.27
CA ASN A 262 24.55 -7.48 15.73
C ASN A 262 23.36 -8.39 15.34
N ASP A 263 22.20 -7.82 15.04
CA ASP A 263 21.00 -8.57 14.56
C ASP A 263 21.06 -8.98 13.07
N GLY A 264 22.25 -8.92 12.46
CA GLY A 264 22.49 -9.19 11.05
C GLY A 264 23.06 -10.59 10.71
N GLY A 265 23.14 -11.50 11.69
CA GLY A 265 23.59 -12.89 11.52
C GLY A 265 22.48 -13.85 11.09
#